data_AF-A0A382WV96-F1
#
_entry.id   AF-A0A382WV96-F1
#
_cell.length_a   1.000
_cell.length_b   1.000
_cell.length_c   1.000
_cell.angle_alpha   90.00
_cell.angle_beta   90.00
_cell.angle_gamma   90.00
#
_symmetry.space_group_name_H-M   'P 1'
#
loop_
_entity.id
_entity.type
_entity.pdbx_description
1 polymer ?
#
loop_
_entity_poly.entity_id
_entity_poly.type
_entity_poly.pdbx_seq_one_letter_code
_entity_poly.pdbx_strand_id
1 'polypeptide(L)'
;RYHTVKGSNNPFNFQFDLREDAYIKQQMQTTPLLSYLLYEDGKIVIDEITPKNRFGDMFTDSSVYISMSMGKSIASSYLTGHAICDGKIESVDSRLNDWPILEDTLFHNQKLIDLLNMAAGDSAYVRNNQFVKSKVRNANDPSVESMMKNEFKGSKKSYAQYNYADTNPNLVLSYLLFKYGDADFKKLLDDVFMKKVRIRDEFIINKNLEAKGHEKSLFHTVYTSRYDYLRIAKAMLDDWQNDTCVGQYLKTIHERRIPKHGAQGTTGRVGMPR
;
A
#
# COMPACT_ATOMS: atom_id res chain seq x y z
N ARG A 1 -0.46 8.64 -14.66
CA ARG A 1 0.18 7.31 -14.55
C ARG A 1 1.68 7.48 -14.34
N TYR A 2 2.32 6.67 -13.49
CA TYR A 2 3.78 6.72 -13.26
C TYR A 2 4.51 5.56 -13.95
N HIS A 3 4.14 4.31 -13.62
CA HIS A 3 4.76 3.10 -14.16
C HIS A 3 3.74 1.97 -14.26
N THR A 4 3.93 1.11 -15.25
CA THR A 4 3.19 -0.15 -15.41
C THR A 4 4.22 -1.27 -15.45
N VAL A 5 4.22 -2.12 -14.42
CA VAL A 5 4.99 -3.34 -14.39
C VAL A 5 4.25 -4.39 -15.21
N LYS A 6 4.93 -4.98 -16.19
CA LYS A 6 4.37 -6.03 -17.03
C LYS A 6 4.37 -7.38 -16.30
N GLY A 7 3.48 -8.27 -16.74
CA GLY A 7 3.46 -9.67 -16.36
C GLY A 7 4.82 -10.36 -16.50
N SER A 8 5.09 -11.28 -15.60
CA SER A 8 6.25 -12.17 -15.66
C SER A 8 6.12 -13.13 -16.82
N ASN A 9 7.23 -13.45 -17.50
CA ASN A 9 7.27 -14.53 -18.50
C ASN A 9 7.05 -15.92 -17.90
N ASN A 10 7.18 -16.03 -16.57
CA ASN A 10 6.91 -17.26 -15.83
C ASN A 10 6.09 -16.90 -14.58
N PRO A 11 4.79 -16.60 -14.72
CA PRO A 11 3.97 -16.17 -13.60
C PRO A 11 3.82 -17.28 -12.56
N PHE A 12 3.56 -16.91 -11.30
CA PHE A 12 3.21 -17.91 -10.29
C PHE A 12 1.85 -18.52 -10.61
N ASN A 13 1.77 -19.84 -10.67
CA ASN A 13 0.54 -20.58 -10.94
C ASN A 13 0.02 -21.20 -9.64
N PHE A 14 -1.20 -20.87 -9.27
CA PHE A 14 -1.85 -21.44 -8.10
C PHE A 14 -2.30 -22.88 -8.37
N GLN A 15 -2.23 -23.70 -7.33
CA GLN A 15 -2.93 -24.98 -7.27
C GLN A 15 -4.34 -24.75 -6.73
N PHE A 16 -5.27 -25.62 -7.09
CA PHE A 16 -6.68 -25.50 -6.73
C PHE A 16 -7.16 -26.76 -6.01
N ASP A 17 -8.04 -26.57 -5.02
CA ASP A 17 -8.72 -27.64 -4.29
C ASP A 17 -10.08 -27.09 -3.85
N LEU A 18 -10.91 -26.80 -4.86
CA LEU A 18 -12.10 -25.99 -4.71
C LEU A 18 -13.15 -26.72 -3.87
N ARG A 19 -13.70 -26.01 -2.89
CA ARG A 19 -14.87 -26.42 -2.12
C ARG A 19 -15.99 -25.42 -2.32
N GLU A 20 -17.22 -25.90 -2.20
CA GLU A 20 -18.38 -25.03 -2.24
C GLU A 20 -18.54 -24.28 -0.91
N ASP A 21 -18.81 -22.98 -1.00
CA ASP A 21 -19.20 -22.14 0.13
C ASP A 21 -20.52 -21.43 -0.20
N ALA A 22 -21.61 -21.95 0.36
CA ALA A 22 -22.96 -21.43 0.10
C ALA A 22 -23.13 -19.97 0.57
N TYR A 23 -22.43 -19.57 1.63
CA TYR A 23 -22.48 -18.20 2.13
C TYR A 23 -21.83 -17.25 1.14
N ILE A 24 -20.60 -17.55 0.68
CA ILE A 24 -19.90 -16.71 -0.30
C ILE A 24 -20.69 -16.65 -1.61
N LYS A 25 -21.19 -17.78 -2.12
CA LYS A 25 -22.05 -17.80 -3.31
C LYS A 25 -23.27 -16.89 -3.17
N GLN A 26 -23.94 -16.92 -2.01
CA GLN A 26 -25.05 -16.01 -1.74
C GLN A 26 -24.58 -14.56 -1.72
N GLN A 27 -23.46 -14.24 -1.08
CA GLN A 27 -22.91 -12.87 -1.05
C GLN A 27 -22.58 -12.36 -2.47
N MET A 28 -22.07 -13.22 -3.36
CA MET A 28 -21.81 -12.87 -4.77
C MET A 28 -23.08 -12.55 -5.56
N GLN A 29 -24.27 -12.96 -5.09
CA GLN A 29 -25.56 -12.63 -5.69
C GLN A 29 -26.22 -11.40 -5.07
N THR A 30 -26.04 -11.19 -3.76
CA THR A 30 -26.79 -10.18 -3.00
C THR A 30 -26.02 -8.90 -2.68
N THR A 31 -24.69 -8.89 -2.83
CA THR A 31 -23.85 -7.74 -2.49
C THR A 31 -23.06 -7.19 -3.69
N PRO A 32 -22.47 -5.99 -3.63
CA PRO A 32 -21.61 -5.48 -4.69
C PRO A 32 -20.23 -6.16 -4.85
N LEU A 33 -20.02 -7.37 -4.31
CA LEU A 33 -18.75 -8.09 -4.46
C LEU A 33 -18.46 -8.44 -5.92
N LEU A 34 -17.26 -8.10 -6.37
CA LEU A 34 -16.76 -8.41 -7.72
C LEU A 34 -16.02 -9.74 -7.78
N SER A 35 -15.30 -10.09 -6.70
CA SER A 35 -14.47 -11.27 -6.61
C SER A 35 -14.25 -11.66 -5.15
N TYR A 36 -14.12 -12.98 -4.92
CA TYR A 36 -13.63 -13.55 -3.68
C TYR A 36 -12.68 -14.72 -3.97
N LEU A 37 -11.49 -14.70 -3.35
CA LEU A 37 -10.49 -15.76 -3.42
C LEU A 37 -10.12 -16.16 -1.98
N LEU A 38 -10.14 -17.45 -1.68
CA LEU A 38 -9.61 -18.00 -0.43
C LEU A 38 -8.41 -18.90 -0.74
N TYR A 39 -7.29 -18.60 -0.10
CA TYR A 39 -6.03 -19.33 -0.24
C TYR A 39 -5.65 -19.95 1.10
N GLU A 40 -5.56 -21.27 1.14
CA GLU A 40 -5.26 -22.08 2.33
C GLU A 40 -4.29 -23.20 1.94
N ASP A 41 -3.29 -23.46 2.79
CA ASP A 41 -2.37 -24.60 2.66
C ASP A 41 -1.77 -24.80 1.26
N GLY A 42 -1.39 -23.70 0.62
CA GLY A 42 -0.73 -23.73 -0.68
C GLY A 42 -1.69 -23.67 -1.88
N LYS A 43 -3.01 -23.71 -1.67
CA LYS A 43 -4.02 -23.85 -2.73
C LYS A 43 -5.13 -22.81 -2.62
N ILE A 44 -5.75 -22.49 -3.76
CA ILE A 44 -7.02 -21.76 -3.79
C ILE A 44 -8.16 -22.75 -3.53
N VAL A 45 -8.92 -22.52 -2.47
CA VAL A 45 -10.03 -23.38 -2.03
C VAL A 45 -11.41 -22.77 -2.29
N ILE A 46 -11.49 -21.44 -2.45
CA ILE A 46 -12.69 -20.74 -2.94
C ILE A 46 -12.25 -19.78 -4.05
N ASP A 47 -12.94 -19.84 -5.18
CA ASP A 47 -12.73 -18.94 -6.30
C ASP A 47 -14.05 -18.51 -6.91
N GLU A 48 -14.54 -17.37 -6.45
CA GLU A 48 -15.84 -16.84 -6.86
C GLU A 48 -15.66 -15.49 -7.54
N ILE A 49 -16.38 -15.28 -8.64
CA ILE A 49 -16.40 -14.03 -9.39
C ILE A 49 -17.85 -13.61 -9.61
N THR A 50 -18.08 -12.31 -9.71
CA THR A 50 -19.42 -11.76 -9.96
C THR A 50 -20.06 -12.44 -11.19
N PRO A 51 -21.32 -12.88 -11.09
CA PRO A 51 -21.97 -13.65 -12.14
C PRO A 51 -22.29 -12.76 -13.35
N LYS A 52 -22.44 -13.39 -14.52
CA LYS A 52 -22.72 -12.71 -15.81
C LYS A 52 -23.98 -11.83 -15.78
N ASN A 53 -25.01 -12.21 -15.04
CA ASN A 53 -26.26 -11.45 -14.91
C ASN A 53 -26.15 -10.27 -13.93
N ARG A 54 -24.96 -9.97 -13.42
CA ARG A 54 -24.69 -8.83 -12.53
C ARG A 54 -23.59 -7.94 -13.08
N PHE A 55 -22.34 -8.21 -12.72
CA PHE A 55 -21.18 -7.44 -13.19
C PHE A 55 -20.17 -8.31 -13.96
N GLY A 56 -20.45 -9.60 -14.16
CA GLY A 56 -19.53 -10.56 -14.79
C GLY A 56 -19.38 -10.41 -16.30
N ASP A 57 -20.16 -9.52 -16.92
CA ASP A 57 -19.96 -9.04 -18.29
C ASP A 57 -18.90 -7.94 -18.39
N MET A 58 -18.70 -7.15 -17.32
CA MET A 58 -17.74 -6.05 -17.24
C MET A 58 -16.46 -6.40 -16.44
N PHE A 59 -16.56 -7.30 -15.47
CA PHE A 59 -15.46 -7.68 -14.58
C PHE A 59 -15.09 -9.15 -14.79
N THR A 60 -13.85 -9.38 -15.25
CA THR A 60 -13.30 -10.69 -15.58
C THR A 60 -11.98 -10.91 -14.82
N ASP A 61 -11.41 -12.12 -14.93
CA ASP A 61 -10.14 -12.45 -14.26
C ASP A 61 -8.95 -11.60 -14.72
N SER A 62 -9.05 -10.95 -15.89
CA SER A 62 -8.04 -10.03 -16.42
C SER A 62 -8.37 -8.56 -16.15
N SER A 63 -9.52 -8.25 -15.53
CA SER A 63 -9.88 -6.87 -15.19
C SER A 63 -8.91 -6.30 -14.16
N VAL A 64 -8.31 -5.17 -14.51
CA VAL A 64 -7.41 -4.43 -13.63
C VAL A 64 -8.25 -3.48 -12.75
N TYR A 65 -8.16 -3.65 -11.44
CA TYR A 65 -9.04 -2.97 -10.49
C TYR A 65 -8.28 -2.29 -9.35
N ILE A 66 -8.88 -1.22 -8.83
CA ILE A 66 -8.30 -0.30 -7.86
C ILE A 66 -8.17 -0.92 -6.47
N SER A 67 -7.01 -0.75 -5.82
CA SER A 67 -6.76 -1.29 -4.48
C SER A 67 -7.44 -0.50 -3.36
N MET A 68 -7.81 0.74 -3.65
CA MET A 68 -8.08 1.76 -2.64
C MET A 68 -6.95 1.76 -1.60
N SER A 69 -7.29 1.76 -0.30
CA SER A 69 -6.33 1.83 0.80
C SER A 69 -5.46 0.58 0.97
N MET A 70 -5.77 -0.56 0.33
CA MET A 70 -4.85 -1.71 0.33
C MET A 70 -3.51 -1.38 -0.34
N GLY A 71 -3.49 -0.40 -1.24
CA GLY A 71 -2.28 0.10 -1.86
C GLY A 71 -1.28 0.68 -0.86
N LYS A 72 -1.71 1.13 0.32
CA LYS A 72 -0.79 1.59 1.38
C LYS A 72 0.09 0.44 1.90
N SER A 73 -0.50 -0.74 2.07
CA SER A 73 0.23 -1.94 2.49
C SER A 73 1.16 -2.42 1.37
N ILE A 74 0.68 -2.39 0.12
CA ILE A 74 1.42 -2.92 -1.04
C ILE A 74 2.51 -1.94 -1.51
N ALA A 75 2.14 -0.74 -1.92
CA ALA A 75 3.05 0.22 -2.51
C ALA A 75 3.89 0.97 -1.47
N SER A 76 3.30 1.43 -0.36
CA SER A 76 4.07 2.21 0.62
C SER A 76 4.85 1.30 1.58
N SER A 77 4.17 0.36 2.24
CA SER A 77 4.79 -0.44 3.31
C SER A 77 5.64 -1.59 2.79
N TYR A 78 5.15 -2.44 1.89
CA TYR A 78 5.92 -3.59 1.42
C TYR A 78 7.16 -3.18 0.61
N LEU A 79 7.06 -2.17 -0.27
CA LEU A 79 8.24 -1.61 -0.96
C LEU A 79 9.24 -0.94 0.00
N THR A 80 8.79 -0.40 1.14
CA THR A 80 9.70 0.09 2.18
C THR A 80 10.56 -1.05 2.73
N GLY A 81 9.97 -2.24 2.93
CA GLY A 81 10.72 -3.43 3.34
C GLY A 81 11.80 -3.81 2.34
N HIS A 82 11.47 -3.80 1.04
CA HIS A 82 12.45 -4.02 -0.02
C HIS A 82 13.53 -2.94 -0.04
N ALA A 83 13.16 -1.67 0.12
CA ALA A 83 14.11 -0.56 0.18
C ALA A 83 15.10 -0.65 1.35
N ILE A 84 14.65 -1.20 2.49
CA ILE A 84 15.53 -1.50 3.63
C ILE A 84 16.48 -2.65 3.28
N CYS A 85 15.96 -3.73 2.69
CA CYS A 85 16.77 -4.88 2.31
C CYS A 85 17.79 -4.58 1.20
N ASP A 86 17.48 -3.64 0.31
CA ASP A 86 18.40 -3.13 -0.71
C ASP A 86 19.46 -2.15 -0.15
N GLY A 87 19.37 -1.80 1.14
CA GLY A 87 20.26 -0.82 1.79
C GLY A 87 20.04 0.64 1.34
N LYS A 88 18.95 0.94 0.63
CA LYS A 88 18.59 2.32 0.22
C LYS A 88 17.99 3.12 1.36
N ILE A 89 17.36 2.42 2.31
CA ILE A 89 16.96 2.93 3.62
C ILE A 89 17.62 2.04 4.67
N GLU A 90 18.14 2.63 5.75
CA GLU A 90 18.88 1.86 6.75
C GLU A 90 17.94 1.01 7.62
N SER A 91 16.83 1.57 8.09
CA SER A 91 15.85 0.87 8.91
C SER A 91 14.53 1.63 9.01
N VAL A 92 13.56 1.07 9.73
CA VAL A 92 12.33 1.78 10.09
C VAL A 92 12.57 2.99 11.00
N ASP A 93 13.73 3.08 11.66
CA ASP A 93 14.12 4.22 12.48
C ASP A 93 14.88 5.31 11.69
N SER A 94 15.14 5.09 10.39
CA SER A 94 15.70 6.10 9.50
C SER A 94 14.88 7.38 9.53
N ARG A 95 15.57 8.52 9.43
CA ARG A 95 14.97 9.84 9.52
C ARG A 95 14.84 10.49 8.16
N LEU A 96 13.68 11.10 7.90
CA LEU A 96 13.41 11.84 6.67
C LEU A 96 14.01 13.26 6.77
N ASN A 97 15.33 13.37 6.76
CA ASN A 97 16.07 14.64 6.95
C ASN A 97 16.87 15.08 5.71
N ASP A 98 16.82 14.30 4.63
CA ASP A 98 17.63 14.47 3.43
C ASP A 98 16.83 14.89 2.18
N TRP A 99 15.51 15.06 2.30
CA TRP A 99 14.66 15.54 1.22
C TRP A 99 14.30 17.02 1.42
N PRO A 100 14.85 17.95 0.60
CA PRO A 100 14.71 19.39 0.84
C PRO A 100 13.28 19.91 0.91
N ILE A 101 12.31 19.28 0.23
CA ILE A 101 10.91 19.73 0.27
C ILE A 101 10.26 19.56 1.65
N LEU A 102 10.88 18.78 2.54
CA LEU A 102 10.39 18.56 3.90
C LEU A 102 10.87 19.63 4.86
N GLU A 103 11.90 20.40 4.51
CA GLU A 103 12.41 21.48 5.36
C GLU A 103 11.28 22.45 5.75
N ASP A 104 11.30 22.93 6.99
CA ASP A 104 10.25 23.80 7.56
C ASP A 104 8.85 23.15 7.58
N THR A 105 8.77 21.81 7.69
CA THR A 105 7.51 21.08 7.91
C THR A 105 7.62 20.12 9.09
N LEU A 106 6.48 19.67 9.63
CA LEU A 106 6.42 18.66 10.69
C LEU A 106 7.07 17.33 10.30
N PHE A 107 7.19 17.04 8.99
CA PHE A 107 7.72 15.78 8.48
C PHE A 107 9.25 15.76 8.43
N HIS A 108 9.92 16.92 8.50
CA HIS A 108 11.37 16.95 8.55
C HIS A 108 11.90 16.19 9.77
N ASN A 109 12.90 15.35 9.55
CA ASN A 109 13.62 14.61 10.59
C ASN A 109 12.73 13.64 11.40
N GLN A 110 11.52 13.30 10.91
CA GLN A 110 10.67 12.26 11.50
C GLN A 110 11.26 10.87 11.24
N LYS A 111 11.03 9.95 12.18
CA LYS A 111 11.33 8.53 11.96
C LYS A 111 10.33 7.96 10.95
N LEU A 112 10.81 7.15 10.01
CA LEU A 112 9.98 6.50 9.00
C LEU A 112 8.83 5.68 9.62
N ILE A 113 9.09 4.98 10.73
CA ILE A 113 8.08 4.20 11.44
C ILE A 113 6.88 5.03 11.92
N ASP A 114 7.07 6.31 12.26
CA ASP A 114 5.98 7.19 12.68
C ASP A 114 5.01 7.43 11.51
N LEU A 115 5.51 7.53 10.28
CA LEU A 115 4.67 7.67 9.09
C LEU A 115 3.99 6.35 8.73
N LEU A 116 4.73 5.23 8.80
CA LEU A 116 4.18 3.88 8.55
C LEU A 116 3.03 3.54 9.51
N ASN A 117 3.12 4.03 10.76
CA ASN A 117 2.09 3.86 11.78
C ASN A 117 0.98 4.92 11.75
N MET A 118 1.00 5.84 10.78
CA MET A 118 0.08 6.99 10.73
C MET A 118 0.07 7.80 12.05
N ALA A 119 1.27 8.03 12.58
CA ALA A 119 1.53 8.63 13.89
C ALA A 119 2.49 9.83 13.79
N ALA A 120 2.60 10.43 12.60
CA ALA A 120 3.53 11.52 12.33
C ALA A 120 3.20 12.83 13.09
N GLY A 121 2.07 12.89 13.80
CA GLY A 121 1.65 14.08 14.55
C GLY A 121 1.02 15.14 13.65
N ASP A 122 0.34 14.72 12.59
CA ASP A 122 -0.29 15.57 11.57
C ASP A 122 -1.77 15.88 11.87
N SER A 123 -2.32 15.41 13.00
CA SER A 123 -3.75 15.56 13.34
C SER A 123 -4.24 17.01 13.54
N ALA A 124 -3.31 17.95 13.73
CA ALA A 124 -3.62 19.38 13.75
C ALA A 124 -3.83 19.97 12.35
N TYR A 125 -3.35 19.29 11.31
CA TYR A 125 -3.29 19.77 9.93
C TYR A 125 -4.12 18.93 8.96
N VAL A 126 -4.34 17.65 9.27
CA VAL A 126 -5.19 16.75 8.49
C VAL A 126 -6.20 16.08 9.41
N ARG A 127 -7.49 16.22 9.09
CA ARG A 127 -8.61 15.59 9.81
C ARG A 127 -9.57 14.96 8.82
N ASN A 128 -9.98 13.72 9.06
CA ASN A 128 -10.86 12.98 8.15
C ASN A 128 -10.35 12.99 6.70
N ASN A 129 -9.03 12.87 6.53
CA ASN A 129 -8.35 12.93 5.23
C ASN A 129 -8.55 14.26 4.45
N GLN A 130 -8.80 15.35 5.16
CA GLN A 130 -8.92 16.70 4.61
C GLN A 130 -7.94 17.66 5.29
N PHE A 131 -7.37 18.58 4.52
CA PHE A 131 -6.50 19.62 5.06
C PHE A 131 -7.31 20.65 5.86
N VAL A 132 -6.86 20.93 7.09
CA VAL A 132 -7.50 21.89 8.00
C VAL A 132 -7.39 23.32 7.48
N LYS A 133 -6.25 23.66 6.87
CA LYS A 133 -5.96 25.03 6.38
C LYS A 133 -6.82 25.41 5.17
N SER A 134 -6.90 24.53 4.16
CA SER A 134 -7.71 24.78 2.96
C SER A 134 -9.18 24.33 3.07
N LYS A 135 -9.57 23.62 4.14
CA LYS A 135 -10.95 23.25 4.55
C LYS A 135 -11.79 22.41 3.58
N VAL A 136 -11.38 22.20 2.34
CA VAL A 136 -12.19 21.46 1.33
C VAL A 136 -11.38 20.48 0.47
N ARG A 137 -10.07 20.41 0.66
CA ARG A 137 -9.18 19.67 -0.24
C ARG A 137 -8.89 18.27 0.32
N ASN A 138 -9.19 17.26 -0.50
CA ASN A 138 -8.83 15.87 -0.22
C ASN A 138 -7.31 15.76 -0.11
N ALA A 139 -6.82 15.10 0.95
CA ALA A 139 -5.40 14.94 1.20
C ALA A 139 -4.65 14.11 0.14
N ASN A 140 -5.38 13.47 -0.79
CA ASN A 140 -4.82 12.65 -1.87
C ASN A 140 -4.48 13.40 -3.15
N ASP A 141 -5.21 14.46 -3.46
CA ASP A 141 -5.15 15.06 -4.80
C ASP A 141 -3.86 15.83 -5.04
N PRO A 142 -3.35 16.64 -4.07
CA PRO A 142 -2.15 17.44 -4.28
C PRO A 142 -0.90 16.58 -4.39
N SER A 143 0.10 17.11 -5.08
CA SER A 143 1.43 16.54 -5.00
C SER A 143 2.03 16.69 -3.60
N VAL A 144 2.98 15.82 -3.26
CA VAL A 144 3.78 15.92 -2.02
C VAL A 144 4.40 17.29 -1.89
N GLU A 145 5.01 17.79 -2.95
CA GLU A 145 5.62 19.13 -2.97
C GLU A 145 4.58 20.24 -2.71
N SER A 146 3.42 20.17 -3.36
CA SER A 146 2.34 21.12 -3.17
C SER A 146 1.81 21.11 -1.73
N MET A 147 1.60 19.94 -1.13
CA MET A 147 1.13 19.88 0.26
C MET A 147 2.18 20.36 1.26
N MET A 148 3.47 20.06 1.05
CA MET A 148 4.54 20.58 1.91
C MET A 148 4.58 22.11 1.87
N LYS A 149 4.51 22.70 0.68
CA LYS A 149 4.53 24.15 0.49
C LYS A 149 3.29 24.86 1.02
N ASN A 150 2.11 24.31 0.75
CA ASN A 150 0.85 25.04 0.94
C ASN A 150 0.16 24.70 2.26
N GLU A 151 0.25 23.45 2.71
CA GLU A 151 -0.52 22.92 3.85
C GLU A 151 0.36 22.73 5.10
N PHE A 152 1.61 22.28 4.93
CA PHE A 152 2.51 21.94 6.04
C PHE A 152 3.66 22.92 6.28
N LYS A 153 3.81 23.98 5.49
CA LYS A 153 4.89 24.95 5.70
C LYS A 153 4.74 25.66 7.05
N GLY A 154 5.82 25.68 7.85
CA GLY A 154 5.85 26.17 9.22
C GLY A 154 5.13 25.28 10.23
N SER A 155 4.69 24.07 9.83
CA SER A 155 4.00 23.14 10.74
C SER A 155 4.96 22.52 11.75
N LYS A 156 4.43 22.20 12.94
CA LYS A 156 5.15 21.54 14.02
C LYS A 156 4.49 20.22 14.35
N LYS A 157 5.31 19.21 14.68
CA LYS A 157 4.80 17.89 15.11
C LYS A 157 3.85 18.08 16.30
N SER A 158 2.63 17.56 16.18
CA SER A 158 1.71 17.40 17.31
C SER A 158 2.09 16.13 18.10
N TYR A 159 1.19 15.67 18.99
CA TYR A 159 1.32 14.38 19.66
C TYR A 159 1.41 13.24 18.65
N ALA A 160 2.35 12.32 18.88
CA ALA A 160 2.51 11.10 18.09
C ALA A 160 1.39 10.09 18.45
N GLN A 161 0.20 10.37 17.93
CA GLN A 161 -0.98 9.53 18.06
C GLN A 161 -1.47 9.09 16.70
N TYR A 162 -2.17 7.96 16.65
CA TYR A 162 -2.79 7.48 15.42
C TYR A 162 -3.74 8.54 14.84
N ASN A 163 -3.53 8.89 13.58
CA ASN A 163 -4.39 9.76 12.79
C ASN A 163 -4.43 9.24 11.35
N TYR A 164 -5.57 8.71 10.93
CA TYR A 164 -5.69 8.19 9.57
C TYR A 164 -5.66 9.34 8.55
N ALA A 165 -4.56 9.41 7.78
CA ALA A 165 -4.36 10.40 6.74
C ALA A 165 -3.55 9.81 5.59
N ASP A 166 -4.03 10.01 4.37
CA ASP A 166 -3.39 9.47 3.16
C ASP A 166 -2.10 10.21 2.77
N THR A 167 -1.85 11.38 3.37
CA THR A 167 -0.58 12.11 3.28
C THR A 167 0.61 11.24 3.66
N ASN A 168 0.50 10.47 4.76
CA ASN A 168 1.59 9.63 5.28
C ASN A 168 2.05 8.56 4.27
N PRO A 169 1.17 7.65 3.77
CA PRO A 169 1.58 6.63 2.81
C PRO A 169 2.01 7.21 1.46
N ASN A 170 1.40 8.32 1.00
CA ASN A 170 1.84 9.01 -0.22
C ASN A 170 3.25 9.61 -0.05
N LEU A 171 3.53 10.19 1.11
CA LEU A 171 4.85 10.73 1.45
C LEU A 171 5.90 9.61 1.54
N VAL A 172 5.61 8.51 2.25
CA VAL A 172 6.53 7.35 2.34
C VAL A 172 6.87 6.83 0.96
N LEU A 173 5.87 6.54 0.13
CA LEU A 173 6.08 6.02 -1.21
C LEU A 173 6.87 6.99 -2.10
N SER A 174 6.57 8.29 -2.02
CA SER A 174 7.28 9.30 -2.79
C SER A 174 8.70 9.53 -2.27
N TYR A 175 8.95 9.30 -0.99
CA TYR A 175 10.28 9.31 -0.41
C TYR A 175 11.12 8.15 -0.94
N LEU A 176 10.54 6.95 -1.12
CA LEU A 176 11.23 5.85 -1.82
C LEU A 176 11.66 6.26 -3.23
N LEU A 177 10.74 6.87 -4.00
CA LEU A 177 11.06 7.42 -5.32
C LEU A 177 12.17 8.49 -5.24
N PHE A 178 12.20 9.30 -4.18
CA PHE A 178 13.27 10.25 -3.96
C PHE A 178 14.63 9.59 -3.74
N LYS A 179 14.69 8.57 -2.89
CA LYS A 179 15.90 7.82 -2.52
C LYS A 179 16.48 7.00 -3.66
N TYR A 180 15.62 6.40 -4.48
CA TYR A 180 16.04 5.61 -5.64
C TYR A 180 16.32 6.50 -6.86
N GLY A 181 15.54 7.56 -7.07
CA GLY A 181 15.46 8.21 -8.38
C GLY A 181 14.58 7.40 -9.36
N ASP A 182 14.24 8.01 -10.50
CA ASP A 182 13.18 7.49 -11.38
C ASP A 182 13.49 6.12 -11.98
N ALA A 183 14.70 5.95 -12.54
CA ALA A 183 15.09 4.71 -13.22
C ALA A 183 15.20 3.53 -12.23
N ASP A 184 15.91 3.73 -11.12
CA ASP A 184 16.10 2.67 -10.13
C ASP A 184 14.81 2.33 -9.39
N PHE A 185 13.89 3.30 -9.20
CA PHE A 185 12.60 3.01 -8.58
C PHE A 185 11.69 2.19 -9.50
N LYS A 186 11.67 2.47 -10.82
CA LYS A 186 10.97 1.61 -11.80
C LYS A 186 11.55 0.20 -11.81
N LYS A 187 12.89 0.08 -11.74
CA LYS A 187 13.56 -1.20 -11.62
C LYS A 187 13.17 -1.95 -10.34
N LEU A 188 13.08 -1.27 -9.19
CA LEU A 188 12.57 -1.85 -7.94
C LEU A 188 11.16 -2.42 -8.12
N LEU A 189 10.25 -1.67 -8.76
CA LEU A 189 8.89 -2.14 -9.03
C LEU A 189 8.89 -3.40 -9.91
N ASP A 190 9.72 -3.43 -10.96
CA ASP A 190 9.86 -4.60 -11.83
C ASP A 190 10.47 -5.80 -11.08
N ASP A 191 11.50 -5.58 -10.27
CA ASP A 191 12.15 -6.63 -9.48
C ASP A 191 11.19 -7.23 -8.44
N VAL A 192 10.41 -6.39 -7.75
CA VAL A 192 9.43 -6.85 -6.75
C VAL A 192 8.25 -7.55 -7.44
N PHE A 193 7.56 -6.89 -8.37
CA PHE A 193 6.28 -7.39 -8.85
C PHE A 193 6.42 -8.40 -10.01
N MET A 194 7.30 -8.13 -10.98
CA MET A 194 7.48 -9.03 -12.13
C MET A 194 8.41 -10.21 -11.79
N LYS A 195 9.53 -9.98 -11.08
CA LYS A 195 10.51 -11.05 -10.83
C LYS A 195 10.24 -11.84 -9.55
N LYS A 196 10.03 -11.18 -8.42
CA LYS A 196 9.80 -11.84 -7.12
C LYS A 196 8.36 -12.36 -6.98
N VAL A 197 7.36 -11.47 -7.07
CA VAL A 197 5.94 -11.82 -6.93
C VAL A 197 5.45 -12.65 -8.13
N ARG A 198 6.07 -12.47 -9.30
CA ARG A 198 5.74 -13.18 -10.55
C ARG A 198 4.26 -13.00 -10.91
N ILE A 199 3.81 -11.74 -10.94
CA ILE A 199 2.48 -11.37 -11.43
C ILE A 199 2.27 -11.86 -12.87
N ARG A 200 1.02 -12.09 -13.27
CA ARG A 200 0.66 -12.57 -14.60
C ARG A 200 0.29 -11.45 -15.56
N ASP A 201 -0.50 -10.49 -15.09
CA ASP A 201 -1.15 -9.50 -15.94
C ASP A 201 -0.35 -8.20 -15.91
N GLU A 202 -0.73 -7.24 -15.05
CA GLU A 202 0.00 -6.00 -14.88
C GLU A 202 -0.20 -5.41 -13.48
N PHE A 203 0.75 -4.59 -13.06
CA PHE A 203 0.66 -3.79 -11.84
C PHE A 203 0.92 -2.32 -12.18
N ILE A 204 -0.04 -1.46 -11.84
CA ILE A 204 0.01 -0.02 -12.17
C ILE A 204 0.12 0.80 -10.89
N ILE A 205 1.04 1.75 -10.92
CA ILE A 205 1.16 2.80 -9.91
C ILE A 205 1.02 4.19 -10.56
N ASN A 206 0.35 5.10 -9.86
CA ASN A 206 0.04 6.43 -10.36
C ASN A 206 0.74 7.52 -9.56
N LYS A 207 0.81 8.71 -10.16
CA LYS A 207 1.09 9.94 -9.43
C LYS A 207 -0.18 10.45 -8.76
N ASN A 208 -0.04 11.34 -7.77
CA ASN A 208 -1.16 12.14 -7.28
C ASN A 208 -1.83 12.88 -8.43
N LEU A 209 -3.13 13.15 -8.32
CA LEU A 209 -3.94 13.70 -9.41
C LEU A 209 -3.37 15.01 -9.96
N GLU A 210 -2.90 15.87 -9.08
CA GLU A 210 -2.42 17.22 -9.42
C GLU A 210 -0.90 17.29 -9.56
N ALA A 211 -0.20 16.15 -9.50
CA ALA A 211 1.26 16.14 -9.58
C ALA A 211 1.77 16.42 -10.99
N LYS A 212 2.77 17.30 -11.07
CA LYS A 212 3.44 17.59 -12.35
C LYS A 212 4.34 16.42 -12.76
N GLY A 213 4.65 16.37 -14.06
CA GLY A 213 5.48 15.31 -14.65
C GLY A 213 6.85 15.13 -13.99
N HIS A 214 7.49 16.22 -13.54
CA HIS A 214 8.80 16.20 -12.87
C HIS A 214 8.74 15.99 -11.35
N GLU A 215 7.57 16.18 -10.72
CA GLU A 215 7.46 16.09 -9.26
C GLU A 215 7.57 14.64 -8.79
N LYS A 216 8.33 14.40 -7.72
CA LYS A 216 8.42 13.09 -7.06
C LYS A 216 7.21 12.92 -6.15
N SER A 217 6.08 12.55 -6.74
CA SER A 217 4.80 12.46 -6.04
C SER A 217 3.99 11.28 -6.56
N LEU A 218 3.85 10.27 -5.71
CA LEU A 218 3.17 9.03 -6.00
C LEU A 218 1.93 8.86 -5.13
N PHE A 219 0.89 8.31 -5.74
CA PHE A 219 -0.35 7.96 -5.09
C PHE A 219 -0.31 6.49 -4.66
N HIS A 220 -0.58 6.22 -3.39
CA HIS A 220 -0.47 4.87 -2.80
C HIS A 220 -1.38 3.82 -3.45
N THR A 221 -2.44 4.24 -4.15
CA THR A 221 -3.36 3.32 -4.79
C THR A 221 -2.71 2.64 -5.99
N VAL A 222 -2.87 1.32 -6.04
CA VAL A 222 -2.37 0.46 -7.11
C VAL A 222 -3.52 -0.19 -7.86
N TYR A 223 -3.24 -0.71 -9.05
CA TYR A 223 -4.22 -1.40 -9.86
C TYR A 223 -3.60 -2.69 -10.39
N THR A 224 -4.31 -3.80 -10.22
CA THR A 224 -3.91 -5.11 -10.76
C THR A 224 -5.12 -6.04 -10.82
N SER A 225 -4.95 -7.27 -11.31
CA SER A 225 -6.02 -8.27 -11.39
C SER A 225 -6.24 -8.98 -10.05
N ARG A 226 -7.41 -9.61 -9.88
CA ARG A 226 -7.77 -10.34 -8.65
C ARG A 226 -6.72 -11.39 -8.26
N TYR A 227 -6.19 -12.14 -9.23
CA TYR A 227 -5.18 -13.17 -8.96
C TYR A 227 -3.80 -12.56 -8.69
N ASP A 228 -3.48 -11.41 -9.28
CA ASP A 228 -2.22 -10.74 -8.99
C ASP A 228 -2.22 -10.05 -7.62
N TYR A 229 -3.36 -9.56 -7.13
CA TYR A 229 -3.53 -9.21 -5.72
C TYR A 229 -3.22 -10.41 -4.81
N LEU A 230 -3.74 -11.60 -5.13
CA LEU A 230 -3.45 -12.80 -4.36
C LEU A 230 -1.96 -13.20 -4.44
N ARG A 231 -1.29 -13.06 -5.61
CA ARG A 231 0.15 -13.30 -5.73
C ARG A 231 0.97 -12.38 -4.83
N ILE A 232 0.60 -11.10 -4.76
CA ILE A 232 1.25 -10.12 -3.86
C ILE A 232 1.05 -10.55 -2.41
N ALA A 233 -0.17 -10.88 -2.01
CA ALA A 233 -0.48 -11.33 -0.65
C ALA A 233 0.30 -12.62 -0.28
N LYS A 234 0.36 -13.59 -1.20
CA LYS A 234 1.15 -14.81 -1.03
C LYS A 234 2.64 -14.50 -0.88
N ALA A 235 3.21 -13.63 -1.71
CA ALA A 235 4.63 -13.27 -1.60
C ALA A 235 4.95 -12.61 -0.25
N MET A 236 4.06 -11.77 0.27
CA MET A 236 4.20 -11.19 1.62
C MET A 236 4.12 -12.28 2.71
N LEU A 237 3.22 -13.25 2.56
CA LEU A 237 3.10 -14.39 3.47
C LEU A 237 4.35 -15.28 3.44
N ASP A 238 4.89 -15.56 2.24
CA ASP A 238 6.13 -16.33 2.07
C ASP A 238 7.31 -15.61 2.74
N ASP A 239 7.43 -14.29 2.56
CA ASP A 239 8.46 -13.49 3.23
C ASP A 239 8.35 -13.61 4.76
N TRP A 240 7.13 -13.46 5.29
CA TRP A 240 6.86 -13.59 6.72
C TRP A 240 7.23 -14.98 7.26
N GLN A 241 6.75 -16.05 6.60
CA GLN A 241 6.94 -17.43 7.05
C GLN A 241 8.39 -17.89 6.95
N ASN A 242 9.10 -17.48 5.91
CA ASN A 242 10.48 -17.91 5.65
C ASN A 242 11.53 -16.99 6.30
N ASP A 243 11.12 -16.01 7.09
CA ASP A 243 12.01 -15.05 7.77
C ASP A 243 13.04 -14.40 6.83
N THR A 244 12.62 -14.05 5.61
CA THR A 244 13.47 -13.29 4.70
C THR A 244 13.76 -11.90 5.29
N CYS A 245 14.72 -11.15 4.74
CA CYS A 245 14.95 -9.77 5.19
C CYS A 245 13.64 -8.94 5.19
N VAL A 246 12.81 -9.08 4.16
CA VAL A 246 11.50 -8.40 4.10
C VAL A 246 10.53 -8.99 5.13
N GLY A 247 10.59 -10.30 5.38
CA GLY A 247 9.87 -10.95 6.48
C GLY A 247 10.19 -10.37 7.85
N GLN A 248 11.47 -10.14 8.15
CA GLN A 248 11.92 -9.50 9.39
C GLN A 248 11.43 -8.04 9.49
N TYR A 249 11.43 -7.31 8.38
CA TYR A 249 10.78 -5.99 8.33
C TYR A 249 9.27 -6.08 8.64
N LEU A 250 8.54 -7.01 8.02
CA LEU A 250 7.11 -7.20 8.25
C LEU A 250 6.82 -7.50 9.73
N LYS A 251 7.63 -8.35 10.38
CA LYS A 251 7.55 -8.63 11.82
C LYS A 251 7.82 -7.38 12.66
N THR A 252 8.84 -6.61 12.30
CA THR A 252 9.20 -5.36 12.99
C THR A 252 8.05 -4.35 12.97
N ILE A 253 7.43 -4.10 11.81
CA ILE A 253 6.30 -3.17 11.72
C ILE A 253 5.04 -3.72 12.40
N HIS A 254 4.86 -5.04 12.41
CA HIS A 254 3.77 -5.67 13.15
C HIS A 254 3.97 -5.47 14.65
N GLU A 255 5.13 -5.80 15.21
CA GLU A 255 5.44 -5.66 16.64
C GLU A 255 5.37 -4.21 17.11
N ARG A 256 5.85 -3.27 16.29
CA ARG A 256 5.90 -1.83 16.61
C ARG A 256 4.66 -1.06 16.18
N ARG A 257 3.57 -1.74 15.82
CA ARG A 257 2.28 -1.09 15.48
C ARG A 257 1.74 -0.34 16.69
N ILE A 258 1.07 0.78 16.46
CA ILE A 258 0.42 1.54 17.54
C ILE A 258 -1.10 1.26 17.61
N PRO A 259 -1.72 1.41 18.79
CA PRO A 259 -3.17 1.28 18.92
C PRO A 259 -3.95 2.34 18.15
N LYS A 260 -4.97 1.91 17.40
CA LYS A 260 -5.96 2.80 16.78
C LYS A 260 -7.04 3.19 17.79
N HIS A 261 -6.75 4.17 18.65
CA HIS A 261 -7.68 4.62 19.70
C HIS A 261 -8.25 3.48 20.58
N GLY A 262 -7.41 2.47 20.89
CA GLY A 262 -7.76 1.34 21.76
C GLY A 262 -8.42 0.12 21.08
N ALA A 263 -8.80 0.20 19.79
CA ALA A 263 -9.56 -0.87 19.13
C ALA A 263 -8.70 -2.00 18.51
N GLN A 264 -7.45 -1.71 18.13
CA GLN A 264 -6.54 -2.67 17.52
C GLN A 264 -5.11 -2.29 17.91
N GLY A 265 -4.51 -3.01 18.86
CA GLY A 265 -3.14 -2.71 19.30
C GLY A 265 -2.51 -3.72 20.26
N THR A 266 -3.27 -4.34 21.17
CA THR A 266 -2.66 -5.16 22.23
C THR A 266 -3.30 -6.54 22.46
N THR A 267 -4.53 -6.79 21.99
CA THR A 267 -5.27 -8.03 22.32
C THR A 267 -5.99 -8.70 21.15
N GLY A 268 -6.09 -8.05 19.99
CA GLY A 268 -6.79 -8.61 18.84
C GLY A 268 -5.87 -9.47 17.98
N ARG A 269 -6.13 -10.79 17.93
CA ARG A 269 -5.70 -11.62 16.78
C ARG A 269 -6.17 -10.91 15.51
N VAL A 270 -5.28 -10.75 14.53
CA VAL A 270 -5.69 -10.39 13.17
C VAL A 270 -6.69 -11.47 12.74
N GLY A 271 -7.93 -11.05 12.48
CA GLY A 271 -9.08 -11.93 12.44
C GLY A 271 -8.89 -13.12 11.51
N MET A 272 -9.00 -14.32 12.08
CA MET A 272 -9.67 -15.40 11.35
C MET A 272 -11.17 -15.21 11.58
N PRO A 273 -12.03 -15.48 10.58
CA PRO A 273 -13.45 -15.71 10.85
C PRO A 273 -13.57 -16.73 11.99
N ARG A 274 -14.49 -16.48 12.92
CA ARG A 274 -14.91 -17.53 13.85
C ARG A 274 -15.74 -18.56 13.12
#